data_AF-A0A8E0NB95-F1
#
_entry.id   AF-A0A8E0NB95-F1
#
_cell.length_a   1.000
_cell.length_b   1.000
_cell.length_c   1.000
_cell.angle_alpha   90.00
_cell.angle_beta   90.00
_cell.angle_gamma   90.00
#
_symmetry.space_group_name_H-M   'P 1'
#
loop_
_entity.id
_entity.type
_entity.pdbx_description
1 polymer ?
#
loop_
_entity_poly.entity_id
_entity_poly.type
_entity_poly.pdbx_seq_one_letter_code
_entity_poly.pdbx_strand_id
1 'polypeptide(L)'
;MENLKELAEEELRDWSGEAKGLLKAELKRRNMTYAHLVQALGRIGIKETEANLRNKISRGNFSAAFLLQVLDAIGCTFLQLSSSQVQTYTFTRKFPAATRALVAKRTAEIEGGEEES
;
A
#
# COMPACT_ATOMS: atom_id res chain seq x y z
N MET A 1 -9.44 37.90 -2.63
CA MET A 1 -9.90 36.64 -3.27
C MET A 1 -8.78 35.88 -4.00
N GLU A 2 -7.53 36.35 -3.95
CA GLU A 2 -6.38 35.71 -4.62
C GLU A 2 -5.74 34.59 -3.78
N ASN A 3 -6.00 34.56 -2.47
CA ASN A 3 -5.38 33.61 -1.53
C ASN A 3 -6.15 32.27 -1.38
N LEU A 4 -7.07 31.97 -2.29
CA LEU A 4 -7.92 30.76 -2.24
C LEU A 4 -7.53 29.70 -3.28
N LYS A 5 -6.63 30.02 -4.21
CA LYS A 5 -6.01 29.02 -5.10
C LYS A 5 -4.76 28.38 -4.50
N GLU A 6 -4.13 29.05 -3.54
CA GLU A 6 -2.84 28.64 -2.96
C GLU A 6 -2.96 27.52 -1.90
N LEU A 7 -4.19 27.23 -1.44
CA LEU A 7 -4.50 26.14 -0.50
C LEU A 7 -4.85 24.82 -1.21
N ALA A 8 -4.90 24.81 -2.55
CA ALA A 8 -5.34 23.66 -3.35
C ALA A 8 -4.22 23.03 -4.19
N GLU A 9 -2.96 23.32 -3.89
CA GLU A 9 -1.87 22.37 -4.17
C GLU A 9 -1.85 21.35 -3.01
N GLU A 10 -2.92 20.58 -2.88
CA GLU A 10 -2.88 19.33 -2.13
C GLU A 10 -1.76 18.49 -2.75
N GLU A 11 -0.78 18.08 -1.94
CA GLU A 11 0.31 17.20 -2.35
C GLU A 11 -0.26 16.00 -3.11
N LEU A 12 -0.12 16.02 -4.44
CA LEU A 12 -0.57 14.93 -5.28
C LEU A 12 0.31 13.72 -4.96
N ARG A 13 -0.27 12.74 -4.27
CA ARG A 13 0.43 11.50 -3.88
C ARG A 13 1.19 10.91 -5.07
N ASP A 14 2.50 10.75 -4.92
CA ASP A 14 3.36 10.16 -5.96
C ASP A 14 3.20 8.63 -5.99
N TRP A 15 2.15 8.17 -6.66
CA TRP A 15 1.87 6.76 -6.88
C TRP A 15 2.99 6.04 -7.65
N SER A 16 3.68 6.75 -8.54
CA SER A 16 4.77 6.19 -9.35
C SER A 16 6.01 5.91 -8.49
N GLY A 17 6.35 6.87 -7.63
CA GLY A 17 7.38 6.73 -6.61
C GLY A 17 7.09 5.59 -5.64
N GLU A 18 5.86 5.49 -5.14
CA GLU A 18 5.43 4.41 -4.26
C GLU A 18 5.52 3.03 -4.94
N ALA A 19 5.00 2.88 -6.15
CA ALA A 19 5.03 1.61 -6.88
C ALA A 19 6.48 1.12 -7.11
N LYS A 20 7.37 2.03 -7.49
CA LYS A 20 8.80 1.76 -7.64
C LYS A 20 9.47 1.40 -6.32
N GLY A 21 9.16 2.13 -5.24
CA GLY A 21 9.68 1.88 -3.90
C GLY A 21 9.28 0.49 -3.40
N LEU A 22 8.01 0.15 -3.56
CA LEU A 22 7.44 -1.13 -3.17
C LEU A 22 8.12 -2.30 -3.91
N LEU A 23 8.25 -2.20 -5.23
CA LEU A 23 8.89 -3.26 -6.00
C LEU A 23 10.37 -3.45 -5.63
N LYS A 24 11.10 -2.34 -5.42
CA LYS A 24 12.49 -2.39 -4.96
C LYS A 24 12.62 -2.98 -3.56
N ALA A 25 11.69 -2.67 -2.67
CA ALA A 25 11.65 -3.25 -1.33
C ALA A 25 11.47 -4.76 -1.40
N GLU A 26 10.52 -5.26 -2.21
CA GLU A 26 10.30 -6.70 -2.37
C GLU A 26 11.49 -7.43 -2.99
N LEU A 27 12.20 -6.81 -3.95
CA LEU A 27 13.44 -7.34 -4.49
C LEU A 27 14.55 -7.40 -3.43
N LYS A 28 14.71 -6.33 -2.64
CA LYS A 28 15.71 -6.26 -1.57
C LYS A 28 15.42 -7.29 -0.47
N ARG A 29 14.16 -7.49 -0.09
CA ARG A 29 13.74 -8.50 0.90
C ARG A 29 14.12 -9.92 0.51
N ARG A 30 14.15 -10.20 -0.80
CA ARG A 30 14.52 -11.52 -1.36
C ARG A 30 15.96 -11.59 -1.85
N ASN A 31 16.74 -10.54 -1.63
CA ASN A 31 18.11 -10.40 -2.10
C ASN A 31 18.27 -10.68 -3.61
N MET A 32 17.28 -10.29 -4.41
CA MET A 32 17.28 -10.50 -5.86
C MET A 32 17.83 -9.29 -6.60
N THR A 33 18.76 -9.53 -7.53
CA THR A 33 19.24 -8.53 -8.48
C THR A 33 18.36 -8.49 -9.73
N TYR A 34 18.48 -7.44 -10.54
CA TYR A 34 17.74 -7.35 -11.81
C TYR A 34 18.11 -8.50 -12.78
N ALA A 35 19.35 -8.96 -12.76
CA ALA A 35 19.78 -10.12 -13.54
C ALA A 35 19.05 -11.42 -13.10
N HIS A 36 18.87 -11.63 -11.80
CA HIS A 36 18.09 -12.77 -11.30
C HIS A 36 16.61 -12.65 -11.63
N LEU A 37 16.05 -11.43 -11.60
CA LEU A 37 14.66 -11.19 -11.98
C LEU A 37 14.41 -11.50 -13.46
N VAL A 38 15.33 -11.12 -14.36
CA VAL A 38 15.25 -11.47 -15.79
C VAL A 38 15.21 -12.99 -15.97
N GLN A 39 16.07 -13.73 -15.28
CA GLN A 39 16.08 -15.19 -15.34
C GLN A 39 14.79 -15.80 -14.80
N ALA A 40 14.26 -15.27 -13.69
CA ALA A 40 13.01 -15.74 -13.09
C ALA A 40 11.80 -15.49 -14.01
N LEU A 41 11.70 -14.31 -14.62
CA LEU A 41 10.68 -14.00 -15.62
C LEU A 41 10.78 -14.91 -16.84
N GLY A 42 12.01 -15.22 -17.28
CA GLY A 42 12.26 -16.17 -18.36
C GLY A 42 11.71 -17.57 -18.09
N ARG A 43 11.67 -18.02 -16.83
CA ARG A 43 11.08 -19.32 -16.43
C ARG A 43 9.55 -19.34 -16.59
N ILE A 44 8.90 -18.19 -16.48
CA ILE A 44 7.46 -18.02 -16.69
C ILE A 44 7.15 -17.76 -18.18
N GLY A 45 8.18 -17.74 -19.05
CA GLY A 45 8.06 -17.51 -20.49
C GLY A 45 8.09 -16.03 -20.89
N ILE A 46 8.40 -15.13 -19.96
CA ILE A 46 8.46 -13.69 -20.20
C ILE A 46 9.90 -13.29 -20.52
N LYS A 47 10.12 -12.89 -21.77
CA LYS A 47 11.44 -12.44 -22.24
C LYS A 47 11.60 -10.94 -22.01
N GLU A 48 12.37 -10.59 -21.00
CA GLU A 48 12.72 -9.21 -20.67
C GLU A 48 14.24 -9.04 -20.60
N THR A 49 14.73 -7.83 -20.83
CA THR A 49 16.16 -7.49 -20.67
C THR A 49 16.37 -6.65 -19.42
N GLU A 50 17.56 -6.72 -18.84
CA GLU A 50 17.88 -5.98 -17.60
C GLU A 50 17.72 -4.46 -17.79
N ALA A 51 18.10 -3.95 -18.96
CA ALA A 51 17.91 -2.55 -19.34
C ALA A 51 16.42 -2.17 -19.44
N ASN A 52 15.59 -3.02 -20.05
CA ASN A 52 14.15 -2.74 -20.17
C ASN A 52 13.46 -2.75 -18.80
N LEU A 53 13.80 -3.73 -17.95
CA LEU A 53 13.33 -3.83 -16.57
C LEU A 53 13.71 -2.60 -15.76
N ARG A 54 14.98 -2.18 -15.80
CA ARG A 54 15.46 -0.98 -15.12
C ARG A 54 14.69 0.26 -15.59
N ASN A 55 14.45 0.39 -16.88
CA ASN A 55 13.70 1.52 -17.44
C ASN A 55 12.23 1.50 -17.01
N LYS A 56 11.56 0.35 -17.05
CA LYS A 56 10.17 0.17 -16.60
C LYS A 56 10.00 0.49 -15.12
N ILE A 57 10.88 -0.07 -14.27
CA ILE A 57 10.85 0.15 -12.82
C ILE A 57 11.23 1.59 -12.48
N SER A 58 12.19 2.19 -13.21
CA SER A 58 12.62 3.56 -12.92
C SER A 58 11.56 4.60 -13.24
N ARG A 59 10.78 4.39 -14.31
CA ARG A 59 9.66 5.24 -14.72
C ARG A 59 8.46 5.14 -13.78
N GLY A 60 8.32 4.03 -13.05
CA GLY A 60 7.27 3.79 -12.04
C GLY A 60 5.85 3.63 -12.60
N ASN A 61 5.65 3.80 -13.91
CA ASN A 61 4.42 3.47 -14.62
C ASN A 61 4.60 2.17 -15.41
N PHE A 62 4.16 1.05 -14.83
CA PHE A 62 4.13 -0.25 -15.47
C PHE A 62 2.72 -0.84 -15.38
N SER A 63 2.38 -1.77 -16.27
CA SER A 63 1.07 -2.41 -16.25
C SER A 63 0.90 -3.28 -15.00
N ALA A 64 -0.34 -3.39 -14.51
CA ALA A 64 -0.67 -4.31 -13.41
C ALA A 64 -0.33 -5.77 -13.76
N ALA A 65 -0.48 -6.17 -15.02
CA ALA A 65 -0.07 -7.49 -15.49
C ALA A 65 1.44 -7.72 -15.29
N PHE A 66 2.28 -6.74 -15.63
CA PHE A 66 3.73 -6.82 -15.41
C PHE A 66 4.07 -6.90 -13.91
N LEU A 67 3.36 -6.14 -13.07
CA LEU A 67 3.52 -6.23 -11.61
C LEU A 67 3.27 -7.65 -11.11
N LEU A 68 2.15 -8.26 -11.49
CA LEU A 68 1.79 -9.62 -11.09
C LEU A 68 2.83 -10.65 -11.57
N GLN A 69 3.31 -10.50 -12.80
CA GLN A 69 4.36 -11.36 -13.35
C GLN A 69 5.66 -11.28 -12.54
N VAL A 70 6.06 -10.06 -12.15
CA VAL A 70 7.24 -9.87 -11.30
C VAL A 70 7.02 -10.45 -9.91
N LEU A 71 5.85 -10.22 -9.31
CA LEU A 71 5.52 -10.77 -7.99
C LEU A 71 5.52 -12.31 -7.99
N ASP A 72 4.95 -12.93 -9.03
CA ASP A 72 4.97 -14.37 -9.21
C ASP A 72 6.41 -14.89 -9.42
N ALA A 73 7.20 -14.23 -10.28
CA ALA A 73 8.59 -14.57 -10.54
C ALA A 73 9.48 -14.55 -9.29
N ILE A 74 9.22 -13.61 -8.36
CA ILE A 74 9.97 -13.52 -7.09
C ILE A 74 9.34 -14.37 -5.98
N GLY A 75 8.21 -15.03 -6.21
CA GLY A 75 7.49 -15.79 -5.18
C GLY A 75 6.90 -14.89 -4.08
N CYS A 76 6.39 -13.71 -4.44
CA CYS A 76 5.71 -12.82 -3.53
C CYS A 76 4.22 -13.16 -3.42
N THR A 77 3.82 -13.67 -2.26
CA THR A 77 2.43 -14.03 -1.96
C THR A 77 1.62 -12.89 -1.35
N PHE A 78 2.29 -11.92 -0.71
CA PHE A 78 1.65 -10.83 0.00
C PHE A 78 2.40 -9.52 -0.24
N LEU A 79 1.66 -8.50 -0.63
CA LEU A 79 2.15 -7.15 -0.89
C LEU A 79 1.51 -6.18 0.11
N GLN A 80 2.31 -5.57 0.98
CA GLN A 80 1.81 -4.61 1.96
C GLN A 80 1.88 -3.19 1.41
N LEU A 81 0.73 -2.53 1.32
CA LEU A 81 0.67 -1.10 1.01
C LEU A 81 0.75 -0.31 2.32
N SER A 82 1.71 0.61 2.44
CA SER A 82 1.75 1.56 3.54
C SER A 82 0.74 2.68 3.28
N SER A 83 -0.53 2.48 3.63
CA SER A 83 -1.49 3.59 3.61
C SER A 83 -1.18 4.54 4.76
N SER A 84 -0.85 5.78 4.45
CA SER A 84 -0.71 6.86 5.45
C SER A 84 -2.03 7.16 6.17
N GLN A 85 -3.18 6.86 5.56
CA GLN A 85 -4.43 6.76 6.31
C GLN A 85 -4.54 5.37 6.93
N VAL A 86 -4.35 5.35 8.24
CA VAL A 86 -4.90 4.33 9.12
C VAL A 86 -6.41 4.34 8.90
N GLN A 87 -6.92 3.50 8.00
CA GLN A 87 -8.31 3.08 8.17
C GLN A 87 -8.31 2.19 9.39
N THR A 88 -8.72 2.77 10.52
CA THR A 88 -9.14 2.07 11.72
C THR A 88 -10.40 1.26 11.42
N TYR A 89 -10.30 0.27 10.52
CA TYR A 89 -11.18 -0.88 10.58
C TYR A 89 -10.65 -1.76 11.69
N THR A 90 -10.96 -1.33 12.91
CA THR A 90 -10.83 -2.10 14.12
C THR A 90 -11.45 -3.45 13.83
N PHE A 91 -10.56 -4.41 13.72
CA PHE A 91 -10.76 -5.84 13.75
C PHE A 91 -11.66 -6.21 14.95
N THR A 92 -12.97 -6.01 14.80
CA THR A 92 -14.06 -6.40 15.71
C THR A 92 -14.32 -7.91 15.66
N ARG A 93 -13.34 -8.72 15.23
CA ARG A 93 -13.55 -10.13 14.90
C ARG A 93 -12.87 -11.15 15.82
N LYS A 94 -12.23 -10.71 16.93
CA LYS A 94 -11.63 -11.65 17.90
C LYS A 94 -12.21 -11.59 19.31
N PHE A 95 -12.92 -10.53 19.71
CA PHE A 95 -13.55 -10.41 21.04
C PHE A 95 -14.86 -9.58 21.02
N PRO A 96 -16.02 -10.19 20.76
CA PRO A 96 -17.30 -9.47 20.62
C PRO A 96 -17.84 -8.85 21.92
N ALA A 97 -17.53 -9.46 23.07
CA ALA A 97 -18.09 -9.06 24.36
C ALA A 97 -17.46 -7.75 24.89
N ALA A 98 -16.14 -7.61 24.79
CA ALA A 98 -15.43 -6.43 25.27
C ALA A 98 -15.78 -5.17 24.44
N THR A 99 -16.05 -5.34 23.15
CA THR A 99 -16.43 -4.22 22.27
C THR A 99 -17.83 -3.68 22.57
N ARG A 100 -18.82 -4.54 22.89
CA ARG A 100 -20.13 -4.07 23.35
C ARG A 100 -20.02 -3.31 24.67
N ALA A 101 -19.19 -3.79 25.60
CA ALA A 101 -18.99 -3.10 26.88
C ALA A 101 -18.30 -1.74 26.71
N LEU A 102 -17.27 -1.64 25.87
CA LEU A 102 -16.57 -0.38 25.60
C LEU A 102 -17.44 0.63 24.84
N VAL A 103 -18.21 0.18 23.85
CA VAL A 103 -19.13 1.04 23.10
C VAL A 103 -20.29 1.48 24.01
N ALA A 104 -20.87 0.59 24.81
CA ALA A 104 -21.94 0.94 25.76
C ALA A 104 -21.47 1.93 26.83
N LYS A 105 -20.23 1.79 27.32
CA LYS A 105 -19.65 2.73 28.29
C LYS A 105 -19.38 4.10 27.66
N ARG A 106 -18.93 4.12 26.40
CA ARG A 106 -18.71 5.35 25.63
C ARG A 106 -20.01 6.07 25.26
N THR A 107 -21.08 5.34 24.94
CA THR A 107 -22.41 5.94 24.68
C THR A 107 -23.04 6.47 25.98
N ALA A 108 -22.88 5.78 27.11
CA ALA A 108 -23.34 6.28 28.41
C ALA A 108 -22.58 7.54 28.89
N GLU A 109 -21.28 7.67 28.55
CA GLU A 109 -20.49 8.89 28.83
C GLU A 109 -20.88 10.08 27.94
N ILE A 110 -21.44 9.83 26.76
CA ILE A 110 -21.88 10.89 25.83
C ILE A 110 -23.33 11.31 26.16
N GLU A 111 -24.16 10.40 26.65
CA GLU A 111 -25.56 10.69 27.06
C GLU A 111 -25.69 11.20 28.50
N GLY A 112 -24.68 11.03 29.36
CA GLY A 112 -24.68 11.53 30.75
C GLY A 112 -24.23 12.99 30.92
N GLY A 113 -24.08 13.75 29.83
CA GLY A 113 -23.70 15.16 29.83
C GLY A 113 -24.87 16.13 29.58
N GLU A 114 -26.09 15.62 29.38
CA GLU A 114 -27.28 16.42 29.10
C GLU A 114 -28.42 16.07 30.09
N GLU A 115 -28.32 16.58 31.34
CA GLU A 115 -29.38 16.78 32.37
C GLU A 115 -28.59 17.02 33.69
N GLU A 116 -28.66 18.09 34.48
CA GLU A 116 -29.59 19.18 34.80
C GLU A 116 -28.71 20.25 35.49
N SER A 117 -28.75 21.53 35.10
CA SER A 117 -29.30 22.64 35.91
C SER A 117 -29.09 22.56 37.42
#